data_AF-G0NB17-F1
#
_entry.id   AF-G0NB17-F1
#
_cell.length_a   1.000
_cell.length_b   1.000
_cell.length_c   1.000
_cell.angle_alpha   90.00
_cell.angle_beta   90.00
_cell.angle_gamma   90.00
#
_symmetry.space_group_name_H-M   'P 1'
#
loop_
_entity.id
_entity.type
_entity.pdbx_description
1 polymer ?
#
loop_
_entity_poly.entity_id
_entity_poly.type
_entity_poly.pdbx_seq_one_letter_code
_entity_poly.pdbx_strand_id
1 'polypeptide(L)'
;MEEDSRANEFLTPRALERVVRKYMHPELTDFINFSELGFDSEEIIMDNGELLLSGLLENSYGKLRPYEPAAMLTGRLRVYRKFTSANRYFGMNRMDPYNHSINKYLTRGGDTYYVKQDLLVKMQSDILEQCPKMRDLPRMILSVFLKNQEDFLAKTLEYVSQMQNQEAFSDITRRIAETMEKFKQCVTKPVPAKLKKKMTKCKLENPNASIDAIFETWRAHVPMNWTAEQSGYIKEAIQFHIDRHPPEEEPRVYAEAAYTSHMLMDLLKEIFESYPHIYSPYTEIPRPYVLRVFNDVPEPYLLDADAQQIMHKVTNGAFIFQPDPFPTILTISLKDFMEAYGVILNNNNVIQISSSVYRIKRVTPVITYNGEFCVPSGFALNELIRRLAIGWKLFQRVKRHNVGRVLEDVMTRLRHRFNDQLPRLTFISQEGLVNVTEEIADYCAAFEEVVVEEVPEDILDSECLVLRNLKALVGRLVSTNTFPNRDHILQLIHKRAIDRIGGPQNWRVGIMFDLIEQLQVIGFIEKFPEILAFYHTQGIPHDKELCSRC
;
A
#
# COMPACT_ATOMS: atom_id res chain seq x y z
N MET A 1 -2.39 15.86 -10.08
CA MET A 1 -2.60 14.43 -10.36
C MET A 1 -4.10 14.21 -10.47
N GLU A 2 -4.55 13.56 -11.52
CA GLU A 2 -5.93 13.09 -11.64
C GLU A 2 -5.97 11.63 -11.17
N GLU A 3 -7.03 11.23 -10.47
CA GLU A 3 -7.16 9.92 -9.83
C GLU A 3 -8.23 9.09 -10.52
N ASP A 4 -7.94 7.81 -10.79
CA ASP A 4 -8.97 6.81 -11.08
C ASP A 4 -9.12 5.91 -9.85
N SER A 5 -10.29 5.99 -9.21
CA SER A 5 -10.57 5.36 -7.93
C SER A 5 -11.53 4.18 -8.01
N ARG A 6 -11.99 3.81 -9.21
CA ARG A 6 -13.02 2.76 -9.45
C ARG A 6 -12.62 1.41 -8.85
N ALA A 7 -11.34 1.06 -8.91
CA ALA A 7 -10.84 -0.19 -8.34
C ALA A 7 -11.13 -0.34 -6.83
N ASN A 8 -11.28 0.74 -6.07
CA ASN A 8 -11.54 0.65 -4.62
C ASN A 8 -12.83 -0.08 -4.27
N GLU A 9 -13.79 -0.16 -5.20
CA GLU A 9 -15.08 -0.83 -5.03
C GLU A 9 -14.95 -2.36 -4.96
N PHE A 10 -13.80 -2.93 -5.34
CA PHE A 10 -13.58 -4.38 -5.41
C PHE A 10 -12.75 -4.92 -4.23
N LEU A 11 -12.93 -4.33 -3.05
CA LEU A 11 -12.26 -4.77 -1.83
C LEU A 11 -12.93 -6.06 -1.28
N THR A 12 -12.12 -7.09 -1.01
CA THR A 12 -12.57 -8.29 -0.29
C THR A 12 -12.17 -8.24 1.19
N PRO A 13 -12.84 -8.97 2.09
CA PRO A 13 -12.44 -9.09 3.51
C PRO A 13 -11.00 -9.56 3.67
N ARG A 14 -10.59 -10.58 2.89
CA ARG A 14 -9.22 -11.09 2.91
C ARG A 14 -8.19 -10.03 2.50
N ALA A 15 -8.49 -9.23 1.48
CA ALA A 15 -7.59 -8.15 1.08
C ALA A 15 -7.56 -7.03 2.13
N LEU A 16 -8.69 -6.70 2.77
CA LEU A 16 -8.75 -5.72 3.85
C LEU A 16 -7.92 -6.17 5.06
N GLU A 17 -7.96 -7.45 5.45
CA GLU A 17 -7.13 -8.01 6.51
C GLU A 17 -5.65 -7.71 6.28
N ARG A 18 -5.14 -7.97 5.06
CA ARG A 18 -3.74 -7.72 4.70
C ARG A 18 -3.35 -6.24 4.88
N VAL A 19 -4.24 -5.32 4.50
CA VAL A 19 -4.02 -3.88 4.69
C VAL A 19 -4.04 -3.52 6.17
N VAL A 20 -5.01 -4.04 6.94
CA VAL A 20 -5.14 -3.80 8.38
C VAL A 20 -3.90 -4.28 9.14
N ARG A 21 -3.41 -5.50 8.87
CA ARG A 21 -2.21 -6.06 9.53
C ARG A 21 -0.94 -5.26 9.24
N LYS A 22 -0.85 -4.59 8.10
CA LYS A 22 0.28 -3.69 7.78
C LYS A 22 0.09 -2.28 8.35
N TYR A 23 -1.16 -1.84 8.50
CA TYR A 23 -1.49 -0.51 9.02
C TYR A 23 -1.57 -0.45 10.55
N MET A 24 -1.89 -1.54 11.23
CA MET A 24 -1.93 -1.58 12.70
C MET A 24 -0.63 -2.14 13.24
N HIS A 25 -0.27 -1.74 14.47
CA HIS A 25 0.84 -2.36 15.16
C HIS A 25 0.50 -3.82 15.48
N PRO A 26 1.35 -4.81 15.11
CA PRO A 26 1.09 -6.22 15.38
C PRO A 26 0.75 -6.50 16.84
N GLU A 27 1.42 -5.82 17.77
CA GLU A 27 1.23 -5.97 19.22
C GLU A 27 -0.21 -5.66 19.67
N LEU A 28 -0.96 -4.89 18.88
CA LEU A 28 -2.35 -4.52 19.15
C LEU A 28 -3.36 -5.45 18.44
N THR A 29 -2.90 -6.38 17.62
CA THR A 29 -3.76 -7.24 16.78
C THR A 29 -3.46 -8.74 16.91
N ASP A 30 -2.33 -9.15 17.50
CA ASP A 30 -1.89 -10.55 17.55
C ASP A 30 -2.87 -11.49 18.29
N PHE A 31 -3.69 -10.95 19.19
CA PHE A 31 -4.70 -11.72 19.93
C PHE A 31 -6.05 -11.86 19.18
N ILE A 32 -6.20 -11.20 18.02
CA ILE A 32 -7.47 -11.14 17.29
C ILE A 32 -7.54 -12.28 16.28
N ASN A 33 -8.62 -13.06 16.34
CA ASN A 33 -8.95 -14.02 15.30
C ASN A 33 -9.73 -13.35 14.17
N PHE A 34 -9.03 -12.95 13.10
CA PHE A 34 -9.63 -12.28 11.95
C PHE A 34 -10.64 -13.17 11.20
N SER A 35 -10.46 -14.50 11.17
CA SER A 35 -11.40 -15.42 10.52
C SER A 35 -12.75 -15.46 11.27
N GLU A 36 -12.74 -15.49 12.61
CA GLU A 36 -13.98 -15.42 13.42
C GLU A 36 -14.74 -14.10 13.21
N LEU A 37 -14.04 -13.03 12.81
CA LEU A 37 -14.63 -11.73 12.48
C LEU A 37 -15.06 -11.61 11.01
N GLY A 38 -14.94 -12.67 10.21
CA GLY A 38 -15.38 -12.70 8.81
C GLY A 38 -14.40 -12.09 7.80
N PHE A 39 -13.12 -11.93 8.16
CA PHE A 39 -12.10 -11.41 7.25
C PHE A 39 -11.58 -12.46 6.24
N ASP A 40 -12.01 -13.71 6.30
CA ASP A 40 -11.59 -14.78 5.39
C ASP A 40 -12.43 -14.90 4.11
N SER A 41 -13.51 -14.12 4.01
CA SER A 41 -14.38 -14.12 2.84
C SER A 41 -13.72 -13.47 1.61
N GLU A 42 -14.17 -13.94 0.45
CA GLU A 42 -13.73 -13.52 -0.89
C GLU A 42 -14.78 -12.68 -1.62
N GLU A 43 -15.93 -12.47 -0.98
CA GLU A 43 -16.99 -11.63 -1.51
C GLU A 43 -16.57 -10.16 -1.49
N ILE A 44 -17.02 -9.39 -2.47
CA ILE A 44 -16.76 -7.94 -2.50
C ILE A 44 -17.57 -7.27 -1.39
N ILE A 45 -16.89 -6.43 -0.61
CA ILE A 45 -17.51 -5.66 0.47
C ILE A 45 -18.19 -4.40 -0.10
N MET A 46 -19.47 -4.21 0.22
CA MET A 46 -20.26 -3.08 -0.28
C MET A 46 -20.15 -1.80 0.57
N ASP A 47 -19.75 -1.91 1.84
CA ASP A 47 -19.66 -0.79 2.79
C ASP A 47 -18.22 -0.28 2.99
N ASN A 48 -17.31 -0.60 2.07
CA ASN A 48 -15.87 -0.33 2.17
C ASN A 48 -15.17 -0.94 3.40
N GLY A 49 -15.78 -1.92 4.06
CA GLY A 49 -15.24 -2.61 5.22
C GLY A 49 -15.60 -1.97 6.55
N GLU A 50 -16.53 -1.01 6.59
CA GLU A 50 -16.89 -0.32 7.83
C GLU A 50 -17.46 -1.26 8.90
N LEU A 51 -18.34 -2.19 8.53
CA LEU A 51 -18.91 -3.18 9.44
C LEU A 51 -17.85 -4.14 9.99
N LEU A 52 -16.97 -4.66 9.13
CA LEU A 52 -15.87 -5.55 9.54
C LEU A 52 -14.89 -4.83 10.49
N LEU A 53 -14.56 -3.57 10.18
CA LEU A 53 -13.69 -2.77 11.03
C LEU A 53 -14.39 -2.38 12.34
N SER A 54 -15.69 -2.14 12.34
CA SER A 54 -16.46 -1.91 13.57
C SER A 54 -16.41 -3.15 14.46
N GLY A 55 -16.69 -4.33 13.90
CA GLY A 55 -16.55 -5.60 14.61
C GLY A 55 -15.13 -5.84 15.13
N LEU A 56 -14.10 -5.51 14.35
CA LEU A 56 -12.70 -5.57 14.78
C LEU A 56 -12.42 -4.67 15.99
N LEU A 57 -12.90 -3.43 15.96
CA LEU A 57 -12.68 -2.46 17.03
C LEU A 57 -13.43 -2.87 18.32
N GLU A 58 -14.68 -3.33 18.20
CA GLU A 58 -15.50 -3.82 19.31
C GLU A 58 -14.91 -5.06 19.98
N ASN A 59 -14.31 -5.97 19.21
CA ASN A 59 -13.69 -7.20 19.72
C ASN A 59 -12.22 -7.02 20.15
N SER A 60 -11.74 -5.77 20.26
CA SER A 60 -10.35 -5.46 20.60
C SER A 60 -10.08 -5.26 22.11
N TYR A 61 -11.10 -5.37 22.97
CA TYR A 61 -11.00 -5.05 24.41
C TYR A 61 -10.35 -3.68 24.64
N GLY A 62 -10.81 -2.67 23.89
CA GLY A 62 -10.32 -1.29 23.98
C GLY A 62 -8.90 -1.03 23.46
N LYS A 63 -8.16 -2.05 22.99
CA LYS A 63 -6.76 -1.91 22.52
C LYS A 63 -6.64 -1.17 21.19
N LEU A 64 -7.67 -1.22 20.34
CA LEU A 64 -7.68 -0.55 19.04
C LEU A 64 -8.38 0.82 19.03
N ARG A 65 -8.73 1.37 20.20
CA ARG A 65 -9.21 2.76 20.36
C ARG A 65 -8.33 3.85 19.70
N PRO A 66 -6.99 3.71 19.57
CA PRO A 66 -6.18 4.65 18.78
C PRO A 66 -6.55 4.76 17.29
N TYR A 67 -7.33 3.80 16.78
CA TYR A 67 -7.74 3.70 15.38
C TYR A 67 -9.22 4.04 15.16
N GLU A 68 -9.99 4.29 16.22
CA GLU A 68 -11.41 4.64 16.13
C GLU A 68 -11.65 6.06 15.55
N PRO A 69 -12.85 6.30 14.98
CA PRO A 69 -13.92 5.34 14.68
C PRO A 69 -13.70 4.58 13.35
N ALA A 70 -14.44 3.48 13.15
CA ALA A 70 -14.36 2.65 11.94
C ALA A 70 -14.47 3.44 10.63
N ALA A 71 -15.43 4.36 10.53
CA ALA A 71 -15.62 5.22 9.36
C ALA A 71 -14.40 6.11 9.03
N MET A 72 -13.64 6.54 10.05
CA MET A 72 -12.38 7.26 9.80
C MET A 72 -11.25 6.31 9.40
N LEU A 73 -11.24 5.11 9.98
CA LEU A 73 -10.26 4.08 9.65
C LEU A 73 -10.41 3.60 8.21
N THR A 74 -11.63 3.35 7.70
CA THR A 74 -11.87 2.98 6.29
C THR A 74 -11.24 4.01 5.34
N GLY A 75 -11.50 5.30 5.58
CA GLY A 75 -10.92 6.40 4.80
C GLY A 75 -9.39 6.42 4.84
N ARG A 76 -8.80 6.19 6.03
CA ARG A 76 -7.34 6.10 6.19
C ARG A 76 -6.75 4.90 5.46
N LEU A 77 -7.35 3.72 5.55
CA LEU A 77 -6.87 2.51 4.87
C LEU A 77 -6.99 2.63 3.35
N ARG A 78 -8.04 3.30 2.85
CA ARG A 78 -8.20 3.62 1.42
C ARG A 78 -7.06 4.49 0.89
N VAL A 79 -6.65 5.52 1.65
CA VAL A 79 -5.49 6.33 1.26
C VAL A 79 -4.19 5.56 1.44
N TYR A 80 -4.07 4.73 2.48
CA TYR A 80 -2.85 3.97 2.76
C TYR A 80 -2.50 2.98 1.65
N ARG A 81 -3.51 2.40 0.99
CA ARG A 81 -3.31 1.51 -0.16
C ARG A 81 -3.13 2.23 -1.50
N LYS A 82 -3.18 3.56 -1.55
CA LYS A 82 -3.12 4.36 -2.79
C LYS A 82 -1.67 4.51 -3.30
N PHE A 83 -1.12 3.43 -3.86
CA PHE A 83 0.18 3.45 -4.53
C PHE A 83 0.31 2.27 -5.51
N THR A 84 1.17 2.42 -6.52
CA THR A 84 1.44 1.40 -7.55
C THR A 84 1.87 0.07 -6.93
N SER A 85 1.30 -1.02 -7.42
CA SER A 85 1.59 -2.39 -6.97
C SER A 85 1.32 -2.62 -5.47
N ALA A 86 0.30 -1.94 -4.91
CA ALA A 86 -0.13 -2.12 -3.53
C ALA A 86 -0.45 -3.59 -3.19
N ASN A 87 -1.08 -4.33 -4.11
CA ASN A 87 -1.36 -5.76 -3.95
C ASN A 87 -0.10 -6.57 -3.60
N ARG A 88 1.04 -6.27 -4.24
CA ARG A 88 2.32 -6.94 -3.96
C ARG A 88 2.90 -6.52 -2.62
N TYR A 89 2.84 -5.24 -2.28
CA TYR A 89 3.30 -4.74 -0.99
C TYR A 89 2.55 -5.38 0.20
N PHE A 90 1.23 -5.51 0.07
CA PHE A 90 0.38 -6.11 1.10
C PHE A 90 0.38 -7.65 1.07
N GLY A 91 0.92 -8.29 0.03
CA GLY A 91 0.85 -9.73 -0.14
C GLY A 91 -0.59 -10.24 -0.30
N MET A 92 -1.40 -9.54 -1.10
CA MET A 92 -2.78 -9.94 -1.37
C MET A 92 -2.85 -11.25 -2.15
N ASN A 93 -3.88 -12.08 -1.90
CA ASN A 93 -4.09 -13.30 -2.67
C ASN A 93 -4.25 -12.94 -4.16
N ARG A 94 -3.72 -13.77 -5.08
CA ARG A 94 -3.82 -13.48 -6.51
C ARG A 94 -5.25 -13.45 -7.04
N MET A 95 -6.16 -14.23 -6.44
CA MET A 95 -7.58 -14.25 -6.79
C MET A 95 -8.35 -13.01 -6.31
N ASP A 96 -7.82 -12.25 -5.34
CA ASP A 96 -8.46 -11.01 -4.89
C ASP A 96 -8.37 -9.93 -5.99
N PRO A 97 -9.42 -9.15 -6.28
CA PRO A 97 -9.30 -8.04 -7.22
C PRO A 97 -8.31 -6.97 -6.76
N TYR A 98 -7.76 -6.21 -7.73
CA TYR A 98 -7.11 -4.94 -7.41
C TYR A 98 -8.12 -4.02 -6.73
N ASN A 99 -7.71 -3.39 -5.63
CA ASN A 99 -8.59 -2.60 -4.78
C ASN A 99 -8.02 -1.21 -4.40
N HIS A 100 -7.11 -0.66 -5.19
CA HIS A 100 -6.47 0.63 -4.94
C HIS A 100 -6.67 1.61 -6.09
N SER A 101 -6.73 2.91 -5.78
CA SER A 101 -6.75 3.94 -6.83
C SER A 101 -5.39 4.04 -7.53
N ILE A 102 -5.42 4.42 -8.80
CA ILE A 102 -4.22 4.72 -9.59
C ILE A 102 -4.08 6.22 -9.83
N ASN A 103 -2.84 6.66 -10.05
CA ASN A 103 -2.54 8.07 -10.31
C ASN A 103 -2.19 8.31 -11.77
N LYS A 104 -2.70 9.41 -12.32
CA LYS A 104 -2.23 9.98 -13.58
C LYS A 104 -1.08 10.94 -13.31
N TYR A 105 0.08 10.66 -13.91
CA TYR A 105 1.27 11.47 -13.78
C TYR A 105 1.28 12.58 -14.82
N LEU A 106 1.42 13.83 -14.37
CA LEU A 106 1.38 15.00 -15.24
C LEU A 106 2.80 15.46 -15.54
N THR A 107 3.05 15.79 -16.80
CA THR A 107 4.23 16.56 -17.21
C THR A 107 3.98 18.06 -17.01
N ARG A 108 5.05 18.87 -17.11
CA ARG A 108 4.92 20.34 -17.14
C ARG A 108 4.11 20.85 -18.33
N GLY A 109 4.09 20.11 -19.44
CA GLY A 109 3.33 20.45 -20.65
C GLY A 109 1.86 20.07 -20.61
N GLY A 110 1.39 19.42 -19.54
CA GLY A 110 0.02 18.95 -19.39
C GLY A 110 -0.23 17.53 -19.91
N ASP A 111 0.73 16.91 -20.59
CA ASP A 111 0.63 15.51 -21.00
C ASP A 111 0.51 14.59 -19.79
N THR A 112 -0.29 13.53 -19.97
CA THR A 112 -0.58 12.54 -18.93
C THR A 112 0.10 11.21 -19.22
N TYR A 113 0.69 10.61 -18.21
CA TYR A 113 1.36 9.31 -18.23
C TYR A 113 0.76 8.37 -17.19
N TYR A 114 0.75 7.08 -17.52
CA TYR A 114 0.45 6.00 -16.58
C TYR A 114 1.68 5.14 -16.36
N VAL A 115 1.85 4.64 -15.15
CA VAL A 115 2.74 3.50 -14.91
C VAL A 115 2.09 2.24 -15.50
N LYS A 116 2.88 1.35 -16.13
CA LYS A 116 2.34 0.14 -16.77
C LYS A 116 1.58 -0.78 -15.81
N GLN A 117 2.05 -0.94 -14.58
CA GLN A 117 1.37 -1.71 -13.54
C GLN A 117 -0.03 -1.13 -13.24
N ASP A 118 -0.16 0.19 -13.15
CA ASP A 118 -1.44 0.87 -12.91
C ASP A 118 -2.42 0.69 -14.09
N LEU A 119 -1.93 0.47 -15.32
CA LEU A 119 -2.80 0.17 -16.47
C LEU A 119 -3.48 -1.20 -16.36
N LEU A 120 -2.91 -2.15 -15.61
CA LEU A 120 -3.56 -3.43 -15.31
C LEU A 120 -4.74 -3.23 -14.35
N VAL A 121 -4.58 -2.37 -13.34
CA VAL A 121 -5.65 -1.96 -12.43
C VAL A 121 -6.77 -1.22 -13.18
N LYS A 122 -6.39 -0.33 -14.11
CA LYS A 122 -7.34 0.35 -15.00
C LYS A 122 -8.11 -0.66 -15.85
N MET A 123 -7.43 -1.63 -16.46
CA MET A 123 -8.08 -2.66 -17.29
C MET A 123 -9.10 -3.48 -16.49
N GLN A 124 -8.77 -3.88 -15.26
CA GLN A 124 -9.72 -4.53 -14.37
C GLN A 124 -10.96 -3.64 -14.16
N SER A 125 -10.74 -2.36 -13.84
CA SER A 125 -11.82 -1.41 -13.58
C SER A 125 -12.71 -1.21 -14.82
N ASP A 126 -12.12 -1.08 -16.01
CA ASP A 126 -12.85 -0.93 -17.26
C ASP A 126 -13.72 -2.17 -17.56
N ILE A 127 -13.20 -3.38 -17.31
CA ILE A 127 -13.94 -4.64 -17.50
C ILE A 127 -15.10 -4.77 -16.48
N LEU A 128 -14.83 -4.50 -15.20
CA LEU A 128 -15.82 -4.68 -14.14
C LEU A 128 -16.87 -3.56 -14.12
N GLU A 129 -16.56 -2.35 -14.56
CA GLU A 129 -17.56 -1.30 -14.77
C GLU A 129 -18.55 -1.70 -15.86
N GLN A 130 -18.07 -2.36 -16.92
CA GLN A 130 -18.95 -2.90 -17.94
C GLN A 130 -19.75 -4.10 -17.41
N CYS A 131 -19.22 -4.93 -16.52
CA CYS A 131 -19.95 -6.06 -15.94
C CYS A 131 -19.90 -6.11 -14.40
N PRO A 132 -20.63 -5.23 -13.68
CA PRO A 132 -20.54 -5.15 -12.22
C PRO A 132 -21.03 -6.41 -11.50
N LYS A 133 -21.89 -7.18 -12.17
CA LYS A 133 -22.45 -8.45 -11.67
C LYS A 133 -21.68 -9.68 -12.18
N MET A 134 -20.41 -9.51 -12.54
CA MET A 134 -19.54 -10.61 -12.94
C MET A 134 -19.46 -11.64 -11.80
N ARG A 135 -19.62 -12.92 -12.14
CA ARG A 135 -19.54 -14.04 -11.18
C ARG A 135 -18.11 -14.23 -10.67
N ASP A 136 -17.98 -14.96 -9.56
CA ASP A 136 -16.71 -15.15 -8.86
C ASP A 136 -15.61 -15.75 -9.73
N LEU A 137 -15.83 -16.89 -10.40
CA LEU A 137 -14.78 -17.53 -11.21
C LEU A 137 -14.20 -16.61 -12.29
N PRO A 138 -14.98 -16.02 -13.23
CA PRO A 138 -14.39 -15.13 -14.23
C PRO A 138 -13.74 -13.89 -13.61
N ARG A 139 -14.23 -13.39 -12.46
CA ARG A 139 -13.58 -12.30 -11.72
C ARG A 139 -12.22 -12.73 -11.15
N MET A 140 -12.12 -13.92 -10.56
CA MET A 140 -10.86 -14.47 -10.07
C MET A 140 -9.86 -14.68 -11.21
N ILE A 141 -10.33 -15.24 -12.33
CA ILE A 141 -9.52 -15.43 -13.54
C ILE A 141 -8.99 -14.08 -14.05
N LEU A 142 -9.81 -13.03 -14.06
CA LEU A 142 -9.36 -11.66 -14.37
C LEU A 142 -8.18 -11.26 -13.48
N SER A 143 -8.36 -11.36 -12.17
CA SER A 143 -7.36 -10.94 -11.18
C SER A 143 -6.06 -11.75 -11.28
N VAL A 144 -6.16 -13.07 -11.44
CA VAL A 144 -5.00 -13.96 -11.64
C VAL A 144 -4.26 -13.59 -12.92
N PHE A 145 -4.97 -13.43 -14.03
CA PHE A 145 -4.36 -13.15 -15.33
C PHE A 145 -3.60 -11.82 -15.33
N LEU A 146 -4.22 -10.76 -14.79
CA LEU A 146 -3.61 -9.45 -14.72
C LEU A 146 -2.40 -9.42 -13.76
N LYS A 147 -2.47 -10.09 -12.60
CA LYS A 147 -1.34 -10.16 -11.66
C LYS A 147 -0.18 -11.02 -12.18
N ASN A 148 -0.47 -12.08 -12.92
CA ASN A 148 0.57 -12.83 -13.62
C ASN A 148 1.25 -11.96 -14.69
N GLN A 149 0.50 -11.09 -15.37
CA GLN A 149 1.09 -10.09 -16.27
C GLN A 149 1.95 -9.06 -15.51
N GLU A 150 1.50 -8.61 -14.33
CA GLU A 150 2.25 -7.68 -13.47
C GLU A 150 3.63 -8.23 -13.05
N ASP A 151 3.77 -9.55 -12.88
CA ASP A 151 5.06 -10.17 -12.54
C ASP A 151 6.15 -9.87 -13.59
N PHE A 152 5.79 -9.79 -14.88
CA PHE A 152 6.75 -9.43 -15.92
C PHE A 152 7.20 -7.96 -15.82
N LEU A 153 6.42 -7.12 -15.15
CA LEU A 153 6.72 -5.73 -14.85
C LEU A 153 7.36 -5.55 -13.46
N ALA A 154 7.48 -6.61 -12.65
CA ALA A 154 7.81 -6.51 -11.23
C ALA A 154 9.18 -5.85 -10.96
N LYS A 155 10.11 -5.90 -11.92
CA LYS A 155 11.47 -5.38 -11.80
C LYS A 155 11.71 -4.10 -12.61
N THR A 156 10.66 -3.49 -13.14
CA THR A 156 10.77 -2.29 -13.98
C THR A 156 9.74 -1.25 -13.56
N LEU A 157 10.10 0.02 -13.72
CA LEU A 157 9.16 1.13 -13.59
C LEU A 157 9.12 1.90 -14.90
N GLU A 158 8.09 1.62 -15.70
CA GLU A 158 7.94 2.15 -17.05
C GLU A 158 6.61 2.88 -17.21
N TYR A 159 6.59 3.85 -18.12
CA TYR A 159 5.48 4.77 -18.28
C TYR A 159 4.98 4.79 -19.72
N VAL A 160 3.67 4.98 -19.87
CA VAL A 160 2.97 5.06 -21.16
C VAL A 160 2.28 6.41 -21.26
N SER A 161 2.54 7.15 -22.34
CA SER A 161 1.87 8.41 -22.64
C SER A 161 0.42 8.16 -23.06
N GLN A 162 -0.53 8.85 -22.43
CA GLN A 162 -1.92 8.80 -22.83
C GLN A 162 -2.14 9.39 -24.22
N MET A 163 -1.51 10.54 -24.50
CA MET A 163 -1.71 11.26 -25.76
C MET A 163 -1.16 10.48 -26.95
N GLN A 164 0.04 9.89 -26.83
CA GLN A 164 0.66 9.14 -27.92
C GLN A 164 -0.04 7.80 -28.21
N ASN A 165 -0.82 7.28 -27.26
CA ASN A 165 -1.48 5.99 -27.37
C ASN A 165 -3.02 6.12 -27.36
N GLN A 166 -3.56 7.28 -27.71
CA GLN A 166 -5.01 7.56 -27.64
C GLN A 166 -5.83 6.58 -28.50
N GLU A 167 -5.36 6.25 -29.70
CA GLU A 167 -6.01 5.29 -30.60
C GLU A 167 -5.99 3.87 -29.99
N ALA A 168 -4.85 3.45 -29.45
CA ALA A 168 -4.72 2.17 -28.77
C ALA A 168 -5.67 2.06 -27.56
N PHE A 169 -5.72 3.09 -26.70
CA PHE A 169 -6.65 3.11 -25.56
C PHE A 169 -8.12 3.09 -26.00
N SER A 170 -8.45 3.79 -27.10
CA SER A 170 -9.80 3.79 -27.65
C SER A 170 -10.18 2.41 -28.19
N ASP A 171 -9.26 1.74 -28.89
CA ASP A 171 -9.48 0.39 -29.41
C ASP A 171 -9.61 -0.65 -28.29
N ILE A 172 -8.75 -0.59 -27.27
CA ILE A 172 -8.84 -1.44 -26.08
C ILE A 172 -10.20 -1.28 -25.40
N THR A 173 -10.64 -0.03 -25.19
CA THR A 173 -11.94 0.27 -24.58
C THR A 173 -13.09 -0.31 -25.41
N ARG A 174 -13.02 -0.17 -26.74
CA ARG A 174 -14.00 -0.74 -27.67
C ARG A 174 -14.05 -2.26 -27.58
N ARG A 175 -12.90 -2.96 -27.63
CA ARG A 175 -12.83 -4.43 -27.52
C ARG A 175 -13.38 -4.95 -26.19
N ILE A 176 -13.08 -4.26 -25.09
CA ILE A 176 -13.64 -4.55 -23.77
C ILE A 176 -15.17 -4.41 -23.82
N ALA A 177 -15.69 -3.28 -24.30
CA ALA A 177 -17.14 -3.03 -24.36
C ALA A 177 -17.88 -4.09 -25.21
N GLU A 178 -17.37 -4.40 -26.41
CA GLU A 178 -17.96 -5.39 -27.30
C GLU A 178 -17.96 -6.82 -26.70
N THR A 179 -16.90 -7.18 -25.99
CA THR A 179 -16.79 -8.50 -25.35
C THR A 179 -17.66 -8.57 -24.11
N MET A 180 -17.69 -7.51 -23.28
CA MET A 180 -18.51 -7.45 -22.09
C MET A 180 -20.01 -7.39 -22.41
N GLU A 181 -20.40 -6.85 -23.55
CA GLU A 181 -21.79 -6.93 -24.02
C GLU A 181 -22.20 -8.38 -24.31
N LYS A 182 -21.34 -9.18 -24.96
CA LYS A 182 -21.57 -10.62 -25.15
C LYS A 182 -21.57 -11.36 -23.81
N PHE A 183 -20.71 -10.95 -22.88
CA PHE A 183 -20.64 -11.50 -21.52
C PHE A 183 -21.95 -11.27 -20.76
N LYS A 184 -22.51 -10.05 -20.79
CA LYS A 184 -23.80 -9.70 -20.17
C LYS A 184 -24.93 -10.60 -20.66
N GLN A 185 -24.95 -10.94 -21.95
CA GLN A 185 -25.96 -11.84 -22.52
C GLN A 185 -25.87 -13.27 -21.98
N CYS A 186 -24.72 -13.68 -21.43
CA CYS A 186 -24.54 -14.99 -20.81
C CYS A 186 -25.10 -15.02 -19.38
N VAL A 187 -24.98 -13.91 -18.65
CA VAL A 187 -25.43 -13.79 -17.25
C VAL A 187 -26.88 -13.29 -17.13
N THR A 188 -27.43 -12.65 -18.16
CA THR A 188 -28.82 -12.14 -18.19
C THR A 188 -29.78 -13.23 -18.66
N LYS A 189 -30.92 -13.39 -17.97
CA LYS A 189 -31.98 -14.35 -18.34
C LYS A 189 -33.12 -13.64 -19.10
N PRO A 190 -33.69 -14.26 -20.15
CA PRO A 190 -33.32 -15.56 -20.74
C PRO A 190 -32.06 -15.49 -21.64
N VAL A 191 -31.23 -16.53 -21.57
CA VAL A 191 -30.01 -16.64 -22.40
C VAL A 191 -30.38 -17.01 -23.85
N PRO A 192 -29.87 -16.30 -24.87
CA PRO A 192 -30.14 -16.60 -26.28
C PRO A 192 -29.76 -18.04 -26.68
N ALA A 193 -30.59 -18.69 -27.51
CA ALA A 193 -30.40 -20.10 -27.88
C ALA A 193 -29.03 -20.40 -28.54
N LYS A 194 -28.52 -19.47 -29.36
CA LYS A 194 -27.19 -19.59 -29.98
C LYS A 194 -26.07 -19.59 -28.93
N LEU A 195 -26.17 -18.75 -27.90
CA LEU A 195 -25.21 -18.68 -26.80
C LEU A 195 -25.32 -19.92 -25.92
N LYS A 196 -26.55 -20.39 -25.63
CA LYS A 196 -26.77 -21.64 -24.89
C LYS A 196 -26.05 -22.82 -25.55
N LYS A 197 -26.07 -22.93 -26.88
CA LYS A 197 -25.35 -23.98 -27.63
C LYS A 197 -23.82 -23.84 -27.54
N LYS A 198 -23.30 -22.61 -27.45
CA LYS A 198 -21.86 -22.37 -27.24
C LYS A 198 -21.45 -22.73 -25.82
N MET A 199 -22.17 -22.25 -24.81
CA MET A 199 -21.94 -22.57 -23.40
C MET A 199 -22.01 -24.07 -23.15
N THR A 200 -22.92 -24.80 -23.82
CA THR A 200 -22.98 -26.27 -23.66
C THR A 200 -21.71 -27.00 -24.08
N LYS A 201 -20.83 -26.37 -24.88
CA LYS A 201 -19.51 -26.95 -25.21
C LYS A 201 -18.51 -26.85 -24.05
N CYS A 202 -18.73 -25.92 -23.11
CA CYS A 202 -17.94 -25.77 -21.90
C CYS A 202 -18.49 -26.60 -20.73
N LYS A 203 -19.47 -27.47 -20.98
CA LYS A 203 -19.94 -28.43 -19.98
C LYS A 203 -18.87 -29.47 -19.71
N LEU A 204 -18.83 -29.93 -18.47
CA LEU A 204 -17.96 -31.02 -18.07
C LEU A 204 -18.52 -32.35 -18.59
N GLU A 205 -17.79 -33.04 -19.47
CA GLU A 205 -18.21 -34.33 -20.05
C GLU A 205 -18.20 -35.45 -19.00
N ASN A 206 -17.19 -35.43 -18.13
CA ASN A 206 -17.09 -36.32 -16.96
C ASN A 206 -17.11 -35.46 -15.68
N PRO A 207 -18.24 -35.38 -14.95
CA PRO A 207 -18.33 -34.65 -13.69
C PRO A 207 -17.30 -35.05 -12.64
N ASN A 208 -16.83 -36.30 -12.69
CA ASN A 208 -15.81 -36.83 -11.78
C ASN A 208 -14.38 -36.62 -12.31
N ALA A 209 -14.18 -35.79 -13.33
CA ALA A 209 -12.86 -35.47 -13.83
C ALA A 209 -12.03 -34.81 -12.72
N SER A 210 -10.79 -35.27 -12.54
CA SER A 210 -9.85 -34.61 -11.63
C SER A 210 -9.65 -33.16 -12.05
N ILE A 211 -9.40 -32.28 -11.09
CA ILE A 211 -9.10 -30.87 -11.34
C ILE A 211 -7.95 -30.66 -12.34
N ASP A 212 -6.94 -31.54 -12.34
CA ASP A 212 -5.85 -31.53 -13.32
C ASP A 212 -6.36 -31.72 -14.75
N ALA A 213 -7.20 -32.73 -14.97
CA ALA A 213 -7.81 -32.97 -16.28
C ALA A 213 -8.67 -31.79 -16.74
N ILE A 214 -9.39 -31.14 -15.83
CA ILE A 214 -10.16 -29.92 -16.15
C ILE A 214 -9.23 -28.79 -16.56
N PHE A 215 -8.20 -28.52 -15.74
CA PHE A 215 -7.24 -27.46 -16.00
C PHE A 215 -6.49 -27.65 -17.32
N GLU A 216 -6.14 -28.88 -17.70
CA GLU A 216 -5.50 -29.16 -18.99
C GLU A 216 -6.39 -28.75 -20.18
N THR A 217 -7.72 -28.80 -20.05
CA THR A 217 -8.61 -28.28 -21.10
C THR A 217 -8.60 -26.76 -21.21
N TRP A 218 -8.25 -26.05 -20.14
CA TRP A 218 -8.15 -24.59 -20.10
C TRP A 218 -6.78 -24.09 -20.58
N ARG A 219 -5.78 -24.97 -20.60
CA ARG A 219 -4.38 -24.64 -20.90
C ARG A 219 -4.18 -23.90 -22.22
N ALA A 220 -5.02 -24.15 -23.23
CA ALA A 220 -4.98 -23.46 -24.51
C ALA A 220 -5.25 -21.94 -24.41
N HIS A 221 -5.97 -21.51 -23.37
CA HIS A 221 -6.31 -20.11 -23.11
C HIS A 221 -5.32 -19.40 -22.17
N VAL A 222 -4.43 -20.16 -21.53
CA VAL A 222 -3.41 -19.64 -20.63
C VAL A 222 -2.15 -19.29 -21.43
N PRO A 223 -1.47 -18.15 -21.15
CA PRO A 223 -0.22 -17.81 -21.81
C PRO A 223 0.87 -18.88 -21.58
N MET A 224 1.57 -19.27 -22.66
CA MET A 224 2.57 -20.35 -22.63
C MET A 224 3.83 -20.02 -21.83
N ASN A 225 4.09 -18.74 -21.57
CA ASN A 225 5.27 -18.25 -20.86
C ASN A 225 5.09 -18.21 -19.34
N TRP A 226 3.94 -18.65 -18.81
CA TRP A 226 3.70 -18.69 -17.37
C TRP A 226 4.43 -19.85 -16.70
N THR A 227 4.88 -19.62 -15.46
CA THR A 227 5.45 -20.68 -14.61
C THR A 227 4.34 -21.63 -14.12
N ALA A 228 4.74 -22.81 -13.64
CA ALA A 228 3.80 -23.76 -13.03
C ALA A 228 3.04 -23.14 -11.83
N GLU A 229 3.70 -22.29 -11.05
CA GLU A 229 3.07 -21.55 -9.95
C GLU A 229 2.01 -20.58 -10.47
N GLN A 230 2.34 -19.76 -11.48
CA GLN A 230 1.41 -18.80 -12.09
C GLN A 230 0.18 -19.49 -12.67
N SER A 231 0.37 -20.62 -13.35
CA SER A 231 -0.71 -21.46 -13.85
C SER A 231 -1.52 -22.13 -12.73
N GLY A 232 -0.88 -22.45 -11.60
CA GLY A 232 -1.52 -23.06 -10.42
C GLY A 232 -2.66 -22.23 -9.86
N TYR A 233 -2.56 -20.90 -9.85
CA TYR A 233 -3.63 -20.03 -9.36
C TYR A 233 -4.93 -20.10 -10.20
N ILE A 234 -4.83 -20.41 -11.51
CA ILE A 234 -6.03 -20.67 -12.33
C ILE A 234 -6.69 -21.98 -11.89
N LYS A 235 -5.88 -23.01 -11.64
CA LYS A 235 -6.35 -24.31 -11.14
C LYS A 235 -7.03 -24.16 -9.78
N GLU A 236 -6.46 -23.37 -8.87
CA GLU A 236 -7.07 -23.03 -7.57
C GLU A 236 -8.42 -22.33 -7.73
N ALA A 237 -8.51 -21.32 -8.61
CA ALA A 237 -9.77 -20.62 -8.87
C ALA A 237 -10.86 -21.57 -9.42
N ILE A 238 -10.50 -22.50 -10.32
CA ILE A 238 -11.41 -23.51 -10.84
C ILE A 238 -11.86 -24.46 -9.73
N GLN A 239 -10.93 -24.97 -8.91
CA GLN A 239 -11.24 -25.86 -7.79
C GLN A 239 -12.23 -25.19 -6.84
N PHE A 240 -11.93 -23.96 -6.44
CA PHE A 240 -12.77 -23.16 -5.57
C PHE A 240 -14.20 -22.99 -6.12
N HIS A 241 -14.32 -22.75 -7.42
CA HIS A 241 -15.63 -22.64 -8.06
C HIS A 241 -16.39 -23.97 -8.05
N ILE A 242 -15.70 -25.08 -8.31
CA ILE A 242 -16.28 -26.44 -8.29
C ILE A 242 -16.77 -26.79 -6.89
N ASP A 243 -16.01 -26.47 -5.85
CA ASP A 243 -16.37 -26.76 -4.47
C ASP A 243 -17.67 -26.05 -4.04
N ARG A 244 -17.92 -24.85 -4.58
CA ARG A 244 -19.14 -24.07 -4.31
C ARG A 244 -20.30 -24.40 -5.23
N HIS A 245 -20.00 -24.78 -6.47
CA HIS A 245 -20.98 -25.06 -7.51
C HIS A 245 -20.60 -26.37 -8.22
N PRO A 246 -20.83 -27.53 -7.57
CA PRO A 246 -20.43 -28.81 -8.11
C PRO A 246 -21.05 -29.02 -9.51
N PRO A 247 -20.27 -29.35 -10.55
CA PRO A 247 -20.75 -29.47 -11.92
C PRO A 247 -21.91 -30.46 -12.10
N GLU A 248 -22.00 -31.48 -11.25
CA GLU A 248 -23.07 -32.48 -11.22
C GLU A 248 -24.39 -31.91 -10.69
N GLU A 249 -24.33 -30.96 -9.74
CA GLU A 249 -25.51 -30.30 -9.15
C GLU A 249 -25.92 -29.07 -9.95
N GLU A 250 -24.93 -28.27 -10.37
CA GLU A 250 -25.10 -26.99 -11.04
C GLU A 250 -24.40 -26.91 -12.43
N PRO A 251 -24.65 -27.86 -13.36
CA PRO A 251 -23.91 -27.96 -14.62
C PRO A 251 -24.03 -26.72 -15.51
N ARG A 252 -25.11 -25.95 -15.35
CA ARG A 252 -25.31 -24.70 -16.09
C ARG A 252 -24.44 -23.57 -15.54
N VAL A 253 -24.31 -23.48 -14.21
CA VAL A 253 -23.49 -22.45 -13.54
C VAL A 253 -22.03 -22.66 -13.90
N TYR A 254 -21.56 -23.90 -13.81
CA TYR A 254 -20.21 -24.27 -14.27
C TYR A 254 -19.98 -23.90 -15.73
N ALA A 255 -20.85 -24.35 -16.64
CA ALA A 255 -20.68 -24.10 -18.08
C ALA A 255 -20.70 -22.59 -18.43
N GLU A 256 -21.49 -21.79 -17.72
CA GLU A 256 -21.52 -20.33 -17.84
C GLU A 256 -20.22 -19.68 -17.36
N ALA A 257 -19.77 -20.06 -16.17
CA ALA A 257 -18.53 -19.56 -15.58
C ALA A 257 -17.30 -19.94 -16.43
N ALA A 258 -17.24 -21.17 -16.93
CA ALA A 258 -16.18 -21.64 -17.82
C ALA A 258 -16.17 -20.86 -19.14
N TYR A 259 -17.32 -20.78 -19.83
CA TYR A 259 -17.43 -20.06 -21.10
C TYR A 259 -17.03 -18.58 -20.98
N THR A 260 -17.51 -17.92 -19.93
CA THR A 260 -17.20 -16.51 -19.68
C THR A 260 -15.74 -16.28 -19.28
N SER A 261 -15.13 -17.22 -18.55
CA SER A 261 -13.69 -17.17 -18.24
C SER A 261 -12.83 -17.37 -19.49
N HIS A 262 -13.20 -18.29 -20.39
CA HIS A 262 -12.51 -18.47 -21.68
C HIS A 262 -12.58 -17.19 -22.52
N MET A 263 -13.76 -16.58 -22.65
CA MET A 263 -13.92 -15.30 -23.35
C MET A 263 -13.03 -14.20 -22.78
N LEU A 264 -12.89 -14.14 -21.45
CA LEU A 264 -12.07 -13.15 -20.79
C LEU A 264 -10.57 -13.37 -21.06
N MET A 265 -10.10 -14.61 -20.91
CA MET A 265 -8.69 -14.94 -21.18
C MET A 265 -8.33 -14.67 -22.65
N ASP A 266 -9.21 -15.01 -23.59
CA ASP A 266 -9.02 -14.73 -25.02
C ASP A 266 -8.92 -13.21 -25.27
N LEU A 267 -9.80 -12.40 -24.67
CA LEU A 267 -9.74 -10.94 -24.77
C LEU A 267 -8.42 -10.38 -24.23
N LEU A 268 -8.01 -10.80 -23.03
CA LEU A 268 -6.79 -10.30 -22.39
C LEU A 268 -5.55 -10.68 -23.20
N LYS A 269 -5.49 -11.92 -23.68
CA LYS A 269 -4.44 -12.39 -24.56
C LYS A 269 -4.36 -11.54 -25.84
N GLU A 270 -5.49 -11.33 -26.52
CA GLU A 270 -5.55 -10.53 -27.73
C GLU A 270 -5.07 -9.09 -27.49
N ILE A 271 -5.48 -8.46 -26.39
CA ILE A 271 -5.05 -7.11 -26.03
C ILE A 271 -3.55 -7.06 -25.75
N PHE A 272 -3.00 -7.98 -24.95
CA PHE A 272 -1.59 -7.97 -24.59
C PHE A 272 -0.68 -8.30 -25.78
N GLU A 273 -1.12 -9.18 -26.68
CA GLU A 273 -0.42 -9.47 -27.94
C GLU A 273 -0.49 -8.28 -28.92
N SER A 274 -1.62 -7.55 -28.96
CA SER A 274 -1.79 -6.38 -29.83
C SER A 274 -1.04 -5.14 -29.33
N TYR A 275 -0.89 -4.99 -28.01
CA TYR A 275 -0.33 -3.78 -27.37
C TYR A 275 0.80 -4.09 -26.38
N PRO A 276 1.87 -4.81 -26.80
CA PRO A 276 2.96 -5.17 -25.90
C PRO A 276 3.71 -3.94 -25.36
N HIS A 277 3.79 -2.85 -26.12
CA HIS A 277 4.40 -1.59 -25.67
C HIS A 277 3.67 -0.92 -24.50
N ILE A 278 2.40 -1.29 -24.25
CA ILE A 278 1.59 -0.81 -23.13
C ILE A 278 1.69 -1.74 -21.92
N TYR A 279 1.64 -3.06 -22.13
CA TYR A 279 1.45 -4.05 -21.05
C TYR A 279 2.66 -4.95 -20.76
N SER A 280 3.72 -4.89 -21.57
CA SER A 280 4.96 -5.65 -21.39
C SER A 280 6.15 -4.69 -21.21
N PRO A 281 7.26 -5.13 -20.59
CA PRO A 281 8.48 -4.32 -20.53
C PRO A 281 8.94 -3.85 -21.92
N TYR A 282 9.49 -2.65 -22.02
CA TYR A 282 10.04 -2.17 -23.28
C TYR A 282 11.27 -3.00 -23.69
N THR A 283 11.14 -3.75 -24.79
CA THR A 283 12.25 -4.54 -25.38
C THR A 283 13.02 -3.80 -26.46
N GLU A 284 12.41 -2.81 -27.13
CA GLU A 284 12.99 -2.06 -28.24
C GLU A 284 12.83 -0.53 -28.08
N ILE A 285 13.62 0.23 -28.86
CA ILE A 285 13.51 1.69 -29.02
C ILE A 285 12.50 1.96 -30.16
N PRO A 286 11.59 2.95 -30.04
CA PRO A 286 11.57 4.03 -29.07
C PRO A 286 10.79 3.73 -27.79
N ARG A 287 11.43 4.00 -26.64
CA ARG A 287 10.80 4.04 -25.30
C ARG A 287 10.96 5.43 -24.69
N PRO A 288 9.97 5.96 -23.97
CA PRO A 288 10.10 7.26 -23.32
C PRO A 288 11.11 7.18 -22.16
N TYR A 289 12.04 8.12 -22.10
CA TYR A 289 12.87 8.32 -20.91
C TYR A 289 12.11 9.21 -19.94
N VAL A 290 11.72 8.66 -18.80
CA VAL A 290 10.88 9.35 -17.82
C VAL A 290 11.61 9.51 -16.50
N LEU A 291 11.72 10.74 -16.03
CA LEU A 291 12.29 11.11 -14.74
C LEU A 291 11.17 11.55 -13.80
N ARG A 292 11.01 10.86 -12.66
CA ARG A 292 10.08 11.25 -11.61
C ARG A 292 10.63 12.39 -10.78
N VAL A 293 9.82 13.44 -10.62
CA VAL A 293 10.10 14.58 -9.77
C VAL A 293 9.12 14.59 -8.60
N PHE A 294 9.64 14.49 -7.39
CA PHE A 294 8.84 14.53 -6.16
C PHE A 294 8.65 15.96 -5.70
N ASN A 295 7.39 16.37 -5.52
CA ASN A 295 6.99 17.75 -5.20
C ASN A 295 6.24 17.86 -3.85
N ASP A 296 6.39 16.87 -2.96
CA ASP A 296 5.70 16.80 -1.66
C ASP A 296 6.39 17.58 -0.53
N VAL A 297 7.46 18.29 -0.83
CA VAL A 297 8.18 19.21 0.07
C VAL A 297 8.50 20.52 -0.68
N PRO A 298 8.86 21.62 0.02
CA PRO A 298 9.06 22.92 -0.62
C PRO A 298 10.07 22.92 -1.77
N GLU A 299 11.14 22.13 -1.67
CA GLU A 299 12.15 21.98 -2.71
C GLU A 299 11.99 20.63 -3.45
N PRO A 300 11.66 20.63 -4.76
CA PRO A 300 11.53 19.40 -5.53
C PRO A 300 12.81 18.56 -5.55
N TYR A 301 12.65 17.25 -5.49
CA TYR A 301 13.76 16.31 -5.44
C TYR A 301 13.53 15.08 -6.34
N LEU A 302 14.62 14.36 -6.58
CA LEU A 302 14.68 13.09 -7.28
C LEU A 302 15.15 12.01 -6.31
N LEU A 303 14.70 10.76 -6.50
CA LEU A 303 15.44 9.63 -5.94
C LEU A 303 16.74 9.47 -6.73
N ASP A 304 17.87 9.35 -6.04
CA ASP A 304 19.20 9.23 -6.67
C ASP A 304 19.24 8.02 -7.62
N ALA A 305 18.74 6.88 -7.14
CA ALA A 305 18.50 5.67 -7.92
C ALA A 305 17.76 5.92 -9.26
N ASP A 306 16.67 6.70 -9.26
CA ASP A 306 15.93 7.02 -10.48
C ASP A 306 16.75 7.92 -11.41
N ALA A 307 17.43 8.92 -10.85
CA ALA A 307 18.25 9.88 -11.58
C ALA A 307 19.44 9.18 -12.27
N GLN A 308 20.20 8.36 -11.54
CA GLN A 308 21.32 7.61 -12.09
C GLN A 308 20.86 6.59 -13.14
N GLN A 309 19.71 5.94 -12.96
CA GLN A 309 19.18 5.00 -13.95
C GLN A 309 18.88 5.72 -15.28
N ILE A 310 18.28 6.91 -15.21
CA ILE A 310 18.02 7.73 -16.39
C ILE A 310 19.33 8.20 -17.03
N MET A 311 20.30 8.66 -16.25
CA MET A 311 21.62 9.04 -16.77
C MET A 311 22.34 7.89 -17.47
N HIS A 312 22.32 6.70 -16.85
CA HIS A 312 22.88 5.49 -17.45
C HIS A 312 22.23 5.17 -18.80
N LYS A 313 20.90 5.30 -18.91
CA LYS A 313 20.16 5.08 -20.16
C LYS A 313 20.49 6.11 -21.24
N VAL A 314 20.46 7.41 -20.94
CA VAL A 314 20.65 8.47 -21.94
C VAL A 314 22.10 8.63 -22.39
N THR A 315 23.05 8.13 -21.61
CA THR A 315 24.49 8.13 -21.95
C THR A 315 24.95 6.80 -22.56
N ASN A 316 24.03 5.89 -22.88
CA ASN A 316 24.33 4.53 -23.36
C ASN A 316 25.36 3.79 -22.48
N GLY A 317 25.23 3.96 -21.16
CA GLY A 317 26.06 3.31 -20.16
C GLY A 317 27.37 4.01 -19.84
N ALA A 318 27.71 5.13 -20.47
CA ALA A 318 28.92 5.88 -20.13
C ALA A 318 28.86 6.47 -18.71
N PHE A 319 27.66 6.81 -18.23
CA PHE A 319 27.43 7.09 -16.82
C PHE A 319 27.37 5.78 -16.03
N ILE A 320 28.33 5.58 -15.13
CA ILE A 320 28.39 4.38 -14.29
C ILE A 320 27.31 4.50 -13.21
N PHE A 321 26.32 3.61 -13.27
CA PHE A 321 25.32 3.46 -12.23
C PHE A 321 25.97 2.85 -10.99
N GLN A 322 25.96 3.57 -9.87
CA GLN A 322 26.42 3.06 -8.59
C GLN A 322 25.18 2.88 -7.71
N PRO A 323 24.67 1.64 -7.54
CA PRO A 323 23.54 1.41 -6.67
C PRO A 323 23.87 1.94 -5.27
N ASP A 324 22.91 2.65 -4.67
CA ASP A 324 23.01 3.09 -3.30
C ASP A 324 23.33 1.87 -2.40
N PRO A 325 24.19 2.02 -1.38
CA PRO A 325 24.39 0.96 -0.41
C PRO A 325 23.07 0.69 0.31
N PHE A 326 22.46 -0.46 0.02
CA PHE A 326 21.28 -0.92 0.74
C PHE A 326 21.56 -0.91 2.24
N PRO A 327 20.61 -0.44 3.06
CA PRO A 327 19.20 -0.20 2.74
C PRO A 327 18.77 1.26 2.54
N THR A 328 19.69 2.23 2.55
CA THR A 328 19.36 3.67 2.51
C THR A 328 19.44 4.20 1.07
N ILE A 329 18.37 4.84 0.61
CA ILE A 329 18.25 5.42 -0.72
C ILE A 329 18.37 6.94 -0.60
N LEU A 330 19.24 7.53 -1.43
CA LEU A 330 19.55 8.95 -1.37
C LEU A 330 18.61 9.76 -2.27
N THR A 331 18.51 11.06 -1.99
CA THR A 331 17.82 12.01 -2.89
C THR A 331 18.79 13.02 -3.48
N ILE A 332 18.39 13.65 -4.58
CA ILE A 332 19.12 14.77 -5.19
C ILE A 332 18.15 15.93 -5.38
N SER A 333 18.60 17.16 -5.09
CA SER A 333 17.88 18.39 -5.44
C SER A 333 17.63 18.44 -6.94
N LEU A 334 16.37 18.68 -7.36
CA LEU A 334 16.07 18.84 -8.78
C LEU A 334 16.89 19.98 -9.39
N LYS A 335 17.06 21.08 -8.66
CA LYS A 335 17.81 22.25 -9.13
C LYS A 335 19.25 21.86 -9.46
N ASP A 336 19.95 21.26 -8.50
CA ASP A 336 21.37 20.90 -8.65
C ASP A 336 21.55 19.87 -9.77
N PHE A 337 20.63 18.90 -9.87
CA PHE A 337 20.65 17.91 -10.93
C PHE A 337 20.43 18.54 -12.32
N MET A 338 19.51 19.49 -12.44
CA MET A 338 19.25 20.19 -13.69
C MET A 338 20.39 21.14 -14.08
N GLU A 339 21.06 21.77 -13.11
CA GLU A 339 22.27 22.57 -13.35
C GLU A 339 23.42 21.70 -13.90
N ALA A 340 23.61 20.50 -13.34
CA ALA A 340 24.66 19.59 -13.76
C ALA A 340 24.37 18.87 -15.09
N TYR A 341 23.12 18.41 -15.31
CA TYR A 341 22.78 17.48 -16.38
C TYR A 341 21.65 17.94 -17.31
N GLY A 342 21.06 19.12 -17.09
CA GLY A 342 19.88 19.59 -17.82
C GLY A 342 20.06 19.61 -19.34
N VAL A 343 21.24 19.96 -19.85
CA VAL A 343 21.55 19.92 -21.29
C VAL A 343 21.47 18.50 -21.84
N ILE A 344 22.02 17.52 -21.13
CA ILE A 344 21.99 16.10 -21.54
C ILE A 344 20.55 15.59 -21.54
N LEU A 345 19.78 15.91 -20.51
CA LEU A 345 18.38 15.50 -20.39
C LEU A 345 17.53 16.07 -21.53
N ASN A 346 17.70 17.36 -21.83
CA ASN A 346 16.98 18.05 -22.90
C ASN A 346 17.34 17.48 -24.28
N ASN A 347 18.63 17.26 -24.56
CA ASN A 347 19.09 16.70 -25.84
C ASN A 347 18.57 15.27 -26.09
N ASN A 348 18.25 14.53 -25.02
CA ASN A 348 17.72 13.17 -25.09
C ASN A 348 16.20 13.11 -24.88
N ASN A 349 15.50 14.25 -24.88
CA ASN A 349 14.04 14.35 -24.71
C ASN A 349 13.54 13.62 -23.44
N VAL A 350 14.26 13.75 -22.32
CA VAL A 350 13.81 13.17 -21.04
C VAL A 350 12.56 13.89 -20.55
N ILE A 351 11.50 13.12 -20.34
CA ILE A 351 10.21 13.60 -19.87
C ILE A 351 10.22 13.66 -18.34
N GLN A 352 9.94 14.82 -17.78
CA GLN A 352 9.75 14.99 -16.34
C GLN A 352 8.28 14.82 -15.98
N ILE A 353 8.00 13.93 -15.02
CA ILE A 353 6.65 13.74 -14.48
C ILE A 353 6.60 14.09 -13.00
N SER A 354 5.49 14.69 -12.57
CA SER A 354 5.26 15.03 -11.17
C SER A 354 4.79 13.82 -10.37
N SER A 355 5.44 13.56 -9.25
CA SER A 355 5.12 12.52 -8.27
C SER A 355 5.00 13.11 -6.87
N SER A 356 4.43 12.36 -5.94
CA SER A 356 4.24 12.78 -4.55
C SER A 356 4.16 11.56 -3.64
N VAL A 357 4.68 11.70 -2.42
CA VAL A 357 4.47 10.75 -1.34
C VAL A 357 3.22 11.14 -0.56
N TYR A 358 2.23 10.24 -0.46
CA TYR A 358 1.03 10.50 0.33
C TYR A 358 1.30 10.29 1.83
N ARG A 359 0.95 11.30 2.62
CA ARG A 359 1.21 11.37 4.06
C ARG A 359 -0.12 11.51 4.79
N ILE A 360 -0.59 10.43 5.42
CA ILE A 360 -1.68 10.47 6.41
C ILE A 360 -1.09 10.23 7.81
N LYS A 361 -1.78 9.47 8.68
CA LYS A 361 -1.17 8.99 9.94
C LYS A 361 0.04 8.07 9.67
N ARG A 362 0.01 7.32 8.56
CA ARG A 362 1.11 6.53 8.01
C ARG A 362 1.47 7.00 6.60
N VAL A 363 2.71 6.78 6.20
CA VAL A 363 3.20 7.14 4.86
C VAL A 363 2.95 6.01 3.87
N THR A 364 2.52 6.33 2.65
CA THR A 364 2.40 5.32 1.59
C THR A 364 3.77 4.97 1.03
N PRO A 365 4.08 3.69 0.78
CA PRO A 365 5.29 3.30 0.06
C PRO A 365 5.36 3.90 -1.34
N VAL A 366 6.58 4.07 -1.84
CA VAL A 366 6.85 4.35 -3.25
C VAL A 366 7.68 3.22 -3.84
N ILE A 367 7.40 2.90 -5.10
CA ILE A 367 8.18 1.91 -5.85
C ILE A 367 9.42 2.58 -6.46
N THR A 368 10.58 1.96 -6.39
CA THR A 368 11.84 2.39 -7.03
C THR A 368 11.91 1.89 -8.48
N TYR A 369 12.89 2.33 -9.25
CA TYR A 369 13.04 1.92 -10.65
C TYR A 369 13.20 0.40 -10.87
N ASN A 370 13.78 -0.31 -9.89
CA ASN A 370 14.00 -1.77 -9.90
C ASN A 370 12.80 -2.53 -9.33
N GLY A 371 11.72 -1.83 -8.99
CA GLY A 371 10.50 -2.42 -8.48
C GLY A 371 10.49 -2.73 -6.99
N GLU A 372 11.46 -2.25 -6.21
CA GLU A 372 11.42 -2.38 -4.74
C GLU A 372 10.57 -1.30 -4.10
N PHE A 373 10.17 -1.50 -2.85
CA PHE A 373 9.40 -0.50 -2.10
C PHE A 373 10.31 0.23 -1.12
N CYS A 374 10.13 1.53 -1.00
CA CYS A 374 10.77 2.34 0.02
C CYS A 374 9.79 3.38 0.60
N VAL A 375 10.15 3.92 1.76
CA VAL A 375 9.44 5.00 2.44
C VAL A 375 10.43 6.07 2.88
N PRO A 376 10.02 7.35 3.01
CA PRO A 376 10.96 8.35 3.49
C PRO A 376 11.41 8.03 4.93
N SER A 377 12.72 8.05 5.16
CA SER A 377 13.35 7.53 6.38
C SER A 377 12.85 8.24 7.64
N GLY A 378 12.54 9.53 7.54
CA GLY A 378 11.96 10.28 8.64
C GLY A 378 10.61 9.75 9.14
N PHE A 379 9.74 9.33 8.22
CA PHE A 379 8.45 8.74 8.57
C PHE A 379 8.60 7.31 9.10
N ALA A 380 9.57 6.54 8.57
CA ALA A 380 9.91 5.23 9.10
C ALA A 380 10.41 5.31 10.55
N LEU A 381 11.29 6.26 10.85
CA LEU A 381 11.77 6.49 12.21
C LEU A 381 10.63 6.88 13.16
N ASN A 382 9.75 7.79 12.75
CA ASN A 382 8.55 8.13 13.52
C ASN A 382 7.72 6.87 13.84
N GLU A 383 7.49 6.01 12.85
CA GLU A 383 6.73 4.77 13.02
C GLU A 383 7.39 3.81 14.02
N LEU A 384 8.73 3.69 14.01
CA LEU A 384 9.48 2.89 14.98
C LEU A 384 9.35 3.45 16.40
N ILE A 385 9.46 4.77 16.58
CA ILE A 385 9.32 5.43 17.89
C ILE A 385 7.88 5.30 18.40
N ARG A 386 6.89 5.40 17.52
CA ARG A 386 5.48 5.13 17.86
C ARG A 386 5.31 3.70 18.33
N ARG A 387 5.87 2.73 17.62
CA ARG A 387 5.81 1.32 18.04
C ARG A 387 6.50 1.08 19.38
N LEU A 388 7.62 1.76 19.67
CA LEU A 388 8.24 1.77 21.01
C LEU A 388 7.30 2.31 22.10
N ALA A 389 6.51 3.34 21.78
CA ALA A 389 5.60 3.99 22.71
C ALA A 389 4.31 3.18 22.97
N ILE A 390 3.62 2.73 21.92
CA ILE A 390 2.27 2.15 22.03
C ILE A 390 2.20 0.65 21.76
N GLY A 391 3.06 0.11 20.90
CA GLY A 391 3.11 -1.32 20.58
C GLY A 391 3.89 -2.09 21.63
N TRP A 392 5.21 -1.94 21.64
CA TRP A 392 6.11 -2.56 22.61
C TRP A 392 6.00 -1.96 24.01
N LYS A 393 5.42 -0.75 24.12
CA LYS A 393 5.29 0.01 25.38
C LYS A 393 6.59 0.07 26.17
N LEU A 394 7.72 0.14 25.48
CA LEU A 394 9.05 0.04 26.07
C LEU A 394 9.22 1.12 27.14
N PHE A 395 8.79 2.35 26.86
CA PHE A 395 8.93 3.50 27.76
C PHE A 395 8.20 3.34 29.11
N GLN A 396 7.21 2.44 29.19
CA GLN A 396 6.56 2.03 30.44
C GLN A 396 7.32 0.91 31.14
N ARG A 397 7.86 -0.04 30.37
CA ARG A 397 8.51 -1.24 30.88
C ARG A 397 9.89 -0.97 31.49
N VAL A 398 10.54 0.14 31.14
CA VAL A 398 11.90 0.42 31.66
C VAL A 398 11.89 0.86 33.11
N LYS A 399 12.67 0.17 33.95
CA LYS A 399 12.88 0.52 35.36
C LYS A 399 13.72 1.80 35.52
N ARG A 400 13.39 2.61 36.54
CA ARG A 400 14.00 3.92 36.85
C ARG A 400 15.53 3.97 36.74
N HIS A 401 16.26 2.99 37.27
CA HIS A 401 17.72 3.02 37.33
C HIS A 401 18.41 2.68 35.99
N ASN A 402 17.71 2.09 35.02
CA ASN A 402 18.28 1.64 33.75
C ASN A 402 17.78 2.42 32.53
N VAL A 403 16.87 3.39 32.70
CA VAL A 403 16.27 4.18 31.60
C VAL A 403 17.32 4.76 30.67
N GLY A 404 18.35 5.41 31.21
CA GLY A 404 19.41 6.04 30.39
C GLY A 404 20.07 5.05 29.44
N ARG A 405 20.52 3.91 29.99
CA ARG A 405 21.18 2.85 29.22
C ARG A 405 20.24 2.23 28.19
N VAL A 406 19.01 1.90 28.58
CA VAL A 406 18.06 1.26 27.67
C VAL A 406 17.73 2.15 26.47
N LEU A 407 17.53 3.45 26.69
CA LEU A 407 17.26 4.38 25.61
C LEU A 407 18.49 4.61 24.71
N GLU A 408 19.71 4.61 25.25
CA GLU A 408 20.94 4.65 24.43
C GLU A 408 21.14 3.37 23.60
N ASP A 409 20.80 2.20 24.16
CA ASP A 409 20.86 0.93 23.43
C ASP A 409 19.86 0.90 22.27
N VAL A 410 18.67 1.49 22.43
CA VAL A 410 17.70 1.71 21.34
C VAL A 410 18.27 2.70 20.31
N MET A 411 18.80 3.83 20.78
CA MET A 411 19.37 4.86 19.91
C MET A 411 20.51 4.29 19.07
N THR A 412 21.38 3.48 19.64
CA THR A 412 22.50 2.83 18.94
C THR A 412 22.03 1.98 17.76
N ARG A 413 20.92 1.24 17.92
CA ARG A 413 20.31 0.46 16.84
C ARG A 413 19.72 1.36 15.74
N LEU A 414 19.09 2.47 16.14
CA LEU A 414 18.54 3.46 15.20
C LEU A 414 19.63 4.21 14.44
N ARG A 415 20.74 4.58 15.08
CA ARG A 415 21.87 5.36 14.49
C ARG A 415 22.40 4.74 13.21
N HIS A 416 22.43 3.41 13.11
CA HIS A 416 22.94 2.73 11.93
C HIS A 416 22.11 3.00 10.66
N ARG A 417 20.82 3.33 10.81
CA ARG A 417 19.89 3.54 9.69
C ARG A 417 19.40 4.99 9.56
N PHE A 418 19.36 5.71 10.68
CA PHE A 418 18.81 7.07 10.78
C PHE A 418 19.87 8.02 11.37
N ASN A 419 20.93 8.29 10.61
CA ASN A 419 21.99 9.22 11.02
C ASN A 419 21.83 10.59 10.36
N ASP A 420 22.26 11.62 11.08
CA ASP A 420 22.22 13.03 10.67
C ASP A 420 23.40 13.45 9.79
N GLN A 421 24.35 12.55 9.53
CA GLN A 421 25.52 12.82 8.68
C GLN A 421 25.15 12.95 7.19
N LEU A 422 23.95 12.52 6.81
CA LEU A 422 23.42 12.68 5.46
C LEU A 422 22.69 14.03 5.36
N PRO A 423 23.22 15.03 4.61
CA PRO A 423 22.69 16.40 4.58
C PRO A 423 21.44 16.57 3.71
N ARG A 424 20.71 15.48 3.45
CA ARG A 424 19.60 15.43 2.48
C ARG A 424 18.49 14.47 2.94
N LEU A 425 17.32 14.62 2.32
CA LEU A 425 16.24 13.64 2.44
C LEU A 425 16.75 12.25 2.04
N THR A 426 16.23 11.24 2.72
CA THR A 426 16.57 9.84 2.45
C THR A 426 15.31 8.99 2.52
N PHE A 427 15.38 7.85 1.86
CA PHE A 427 14.39 6.80 1.93
C PHE A 427 15.05 5.54 2.50
N ILE A 428 14.26 4.70 3.16
CA ILE A 428 14.67 3.37 3.61
C ILE A 428 13.90 2.34 2.79
N SER A 429 14.61 1.36 2.26
CA SER A 429 14.00 0.20 1.60
C SER A 429 13.10 -0.58 2.57
N GLN A 430 12.09 -1.26 2.04
CA GLN A 430 11.19 -2.09 2.84
C GLN A 430 11.95 -3.19 3.59
N GLU A 431 12.95 -3.82 2.96
CA GLU A 431 13.82 -4.80 3.62
C GLU A 431 14.59 -4.17 4.78
N GLY A 432 15.22 -3.02 4.56
CA GLY A 432 15.91 -2.30 5.64
C GLY A 432 15.00 -1.93 6.81
N LEU A 433 13.77 -1.52 6.52
CA LEU A 433 12.77 -1.21 7.54
C LEU A 433 12.36 -2.46 8.33
N VAL A 434 12.17 -3.60 7.66
CA VAL A 434 11.89 -4.88 8.34
C VAL A 434 13.04 -5.26 9.25
N ASN A 435 14.28 -5.23 8.75
CA ASN A 435 15.47 -5.63 9.51
C ASN A 435 15.64 -4.79 10.79
N VAL A 436 15.54 -3.46 10.70
CA VAL A 436 15.65 -2.60 11.90
C VAL A 436 14.45 -2.76 12.85
N THR A 437 13.26 -3.05 12.31
CA THR A 437 12.09 -3.31 13.12
C THR A 437 12.25 -4.59 13.93
N GLU A 438 12.74 -5.66 13.31
CA GLU A 438 13.02 -6.94 13.97
C GLU A 438 14.13 -6.80 15.02
N GLU A 439 15.23 -6.10 14.70
CA GLU A 439 16.31 -5.83 15.64
C GLU A 439 15.83 -5.10 16.91
N ILE A 440 14.92 -4.14 16.76
CA ILE A 440 14.33 -3.43 17.90
C ILE A 440 13.30 -4.30 18.62
N ALA A 441 12.50 -5.09 17.90
CA ALA A 441 11.54 -6.02 18.49
C ALA A 441 12.24 -7.04 19.40
N ASP A 442 13.30 -7.67 18.91
CA ASP A 442 14.12 -8.63 19.65
C ASP A 442 14.70 -8.01 20.92
N TYR A 443 15.15 -6.76 20.84
CA TYR A 443 15.61 -6.03 22.00
C TYR A 443 14.48 -5.74 23.01
N CYS A 444 13.28 -5.38 22.52
CA CYS A 444 12.12 -5.09 23.35
C CYS A 444 11.53 -6.34 24.02
N ALA A 445 11.69 -7.53 23.42
CA ALA A 445 11.20 -8.80 23.95
C ALA A 445 11.71 -9.09 25.37
N ALA A 446 12.95 -8.66 25.67
CA ALA A 446 13.55 -8.81 27.00
C ALA A 446 12.81 -8.07 28.14
N PHE A 447 11.83 -7.22 27.81
CA PHE A 447 11.07 -6.42 28.76
C PHE A 447 9.58 -6.82 28.83
N GLU A 448 9.15 -7.85 28.10
CA GLU A 448 7.73 -8.22 27.96
C GLU A 448 7.04 -8.64 29.25
N GLU A 449 7.77 -9.26 30.18
CA GLU A 449 7.24 -9.70 31.48
C GLU A 449 6.90 -8.52 32.42
N VAL A 450 7.34 -7.30 32.09
CA VAL A 450 7.02 -6.12 32.90
C VAL A 450 5.58 -5.69 32.66
N VAL A 451 4.78 -5.74 33.72
CA VAL A 451 3.39 -5.28 33.72
C VAL A 451 3.34 -3.79 33.36
N VAL A 452 2.48 -3.47 32.40
CA VAL A 452 2.23 -2.10 31.92
C VAL A 452 0.86 -1.61 32.37
N GLU A 453 0.70 -0.30 32.44
CA GLU A 453 -0.62 0.28 32.67
C GLU A 453 -1.38 0.42 31.35
N GLU A 454 -2.69 0.17 31.42
CA GLU A 454 -3.61 0.37 30.31
C GLU A 454 -4.42 1.65 30.48
N VAL A 455 -4.82 2.22 29.36
CA VAL A 455 -5.79 3.32 29.34
C VAL A 455 -7.14 2.74 29.77
N PRO A 456 -7.83 3.29 30.78
CA PRO A 456 -9.16 2.82 31.19
C PRO A 456 -10.15 2.81 30.02
N GLU A 457 -11.00 1.78 29.95
CA GLU A 457 -11.96 1.59 28.85
C GLU A 457 -13.14 2.58 28.92
N ASP A 458 -13.48 3.04 30.13
CA ASP A 458 -14.63 3.87 30.46
C ASP A 458 -14.43 5.38 30.23
N ILE A 459 -13.30 5.80 29.67
CA ILE A 459 -13.04 7.22 29.37
C ILE A 459 -14.01 7.70 28.28
N LEU A 460 -14.83 8.68 28.64
CA LEU A 460 -15.77 9.34 27.72
C LEU A 460 -15.06 10.31 26.78
N ASP A 461 -15.57 10.43 25.56
CA ASP A 461 -15.10 11.41 24.56
C ASP A 461 -15.13 12.85 25.07
N SER A 462 -16.15 13.23 25.85
CA SER A 462 -16.28 14.57 26.43
C SER A 462 -15.25 14.88 27.51
N GLU A 463 -14.54 13.86 28.02
CA GLU A 463 -13.62 13.99 29.16
C GLU A 463 -12.16 13.69 28.79
N CYS A 464 -11.92 13.01 27.67
CA CYS A 464 -10.62 12.47 27.28
C CYS A 464 -9.54 13.54 27.05
N LEU A 465 -9.93 14.77 26.69
CA LEU A 465 -9.03 15.90 26.51
C LEU A 465 -9.13 16.97 27.61
N VAL A 466 -9.80 16.69 28.74
CA VAL A 466 -9.71 17.57 29.90
C VAL A 466 -8.28 17.48 30.44
N LEU A 467 -7.54 18.60 30.41
CA LEU A 467 -6.09 18.61 30.71
C LEU A 467 -5.75 17.99 32.07
N ARG A 468 -6.58 18.18 33.10
CA ARG A 468 -6.39 17.56 34.42
C ARG A 468 -6.46 16.03 34.34
N ASN A 469 -7.46 15.49 33.63
CA ASN A 469 -7.65 14.05 33.46
C ASN A 469 -6.51 13.47 32.61
N LEU A 470 -6.15 14.16 31.53
CA LEU A 470 -5.05 13.77 30.67
C LEU A 470 -3.71 13.76 31.40
N LYS A 471 -3.42 14.77 32.24
CA LYS A 471 -2.22 14.81 33.11
C LYS A 471 -2.19 13.64 34.08
N ALA A 472 -3.32 13.32 34.72
CA ALA A 472 -3.41 12.19 35.63
C ALA A 472 -3.15 10.85 34.91
N LEU A 473 -3.70 10.68 33.71
CA LEU A 473 -3.48 9.51 32.87
C LEU A 473 -2.01 9.40 32.43
N VAL A 474 -1.44 10.44 31.83
CA VAL A 474 -0.02 10.49 31.43
C VAL A 474 0.90 10.27 32.61
N GLY A 475 0.52 10.77 33.79
CA GLY A 475 1.24 10.58 35.04
C GLY A 475 1.51 9.12 35.37
N ARG A 476 0.56 8.25 35.02
CA ARG A 476 0.61 6.79 35.17
C ARG A 476 1.31 6.09 34.01
N LEU A 477 1.00 6.50 32.78
CA LEU A 477 1.49 5.83 31.57
C LEU A 477 2.92 6.19 31.17
N VAL A 478 3.47 7.32 31.60
CA VAL A 478 4.76 7.80 31.06
C VAL A 478 5.60 8.38 32.16
N SER A 479 6.55 7.65 32.74
CA SER A 479 7.35 8.10 33.89
C SER A 479 8.17 9.38 33.63
N THR A 480 8.23 10.30 34.60
CA THR A 480 9.14 11.47 34.57
C THR A 480 10.61 11.07 34.57
N ASN A 481 10.95 9.85 35.01
CA ASN A 481 12.32 9.34 34.90
C ASN A 481 12.69 9.02 33.44
N THR A 482 11.69 8.67 32.64
CA THR A 482 11.83 8.39 31.20
C THR A 482 11.91 9.69 30.42
N PHE A 483 10.94 10.59 30.65
CA PHE A 483 10.87 11.90 30.02
C PHE A 483 10.65 12.99 31.09
N PRO A 484 11.71 13.66 31.57
CA PRO A 484 11.62 14.67 32.63
C PRO A 484 10.69 15.83 32.30
N ASN A 485 10.63 16.24 31.03
CA ASN A 485 9.83 17.36 30.56
C ASN A 485 8.39 16.99 30.17
N ARG A 486 7.93 15.76 30.44
CA ARG A 486 6.63 15.25 29.95
C ARG A 486 5.47 16.21 30.23
N ASP A 487 5.40 16.80 31.42
CA ASP A 487 4.24 17.62 31.82
C ASP A 487 4.22 18.97 31.10
N HIS A 488 5.39 19.47 30.68
CA HIS A 488 5.52 20.67 29.86
C HIS A 488 5.17 20.38 28.40
N ILE A 489 5.74 19.32 27.83
CA ILE A 489 5.44 18.84 26.47
C ILE A 489 3.92 18.60 26.33
N LEU A 490 3.31 17.91 27.30
CA LEU A 490 1.88 17.61 27.30
C LEU A 490 1.03 18.87 27.21
N GLN A 491 1.38 19.92 27.95
CA GLN A 491 0.63 21.18 27.95
C GLN A 491 0.70 21.86 26.58
N LEU A 492 1.86 21.83 25.93
CA LEU A 492 2.04 22.45 24.62
C LEU A 492 1.28 21.71 23.52
N ILE A 493 1.42 20.37 23.44
CA ILE A 493 0.71 19.57 22.44
C ILE A 493 -0.81 19.58 22.68
N HIS A 494 -1.25 19.60 23.95
CA HIS A 494 -2.66 19.70 24.32
C HIS A 494 -3.25 21.02 23.88
N LYS A 495 -2.60 22.15 24.21
CA LYS A 495 -3.07 23.48 23.82
C LYS A 495 -3.31 23.56 22.31
N ARG A 496 -2.35 23.09 21.51
CA ARG A 496 -2.45 23.09 20.05
C ARG A 496 -3.55 22.18 19.52
N ALA A 497 -3.71 21.01 20.13
CA ALA A 497 -4.80 20.12 19.75
C ALA A 497 -6.16 20.77 20.01
N ILE A 498 -6.34 21.42 21.16
CA ILE A 498 -7.57 22.17 21.48
C ILE A 498 -7.78 23.33 20.51
N ASP A 499 -6.73 24.10 20.20
CA ASP A 499 -6.81 25.22 19.25
C ASP A 499 -7.24 24.75 17.85
N ARG A 500 -6.83 23.55 17.44
CA ARG A 500 -7.14 22.96 16.13
C ARG A 500 -8.50 22.27 16.06
N ILE A 501 -8.85 21.50 17.09
CA ILE A 501 -10.04 20.62 17.10
C ILE A 501 -11.27 21.36 17.63
N GLY A 502 -11.07 22.35 18.50
CA GLY A 502 -12.12 23.12 19.12
C GLY A 502 -12.72 22.43 20.36
N GLY A 503 -14.02 22.66 20.56
CA GLY A 503 -14.72 22.30 21.80
C GLY A 503 -14.99 20.80 22.00
N PRO A 504 -15.53 20.42 23.18
CA PRO A 504 -15.75 19.04 23.60
C PRO A 504 -16.55 18.16 22.63
N GLN A 505 -17.44 18.73 21.83
CA GLN A 505 -18.22 18.02 20.82
C GLN A 505 -17.36 17.33 19.74
N ASN A 506 -16.14 17.81 19.54
CA ASN A 506 -15.18 17.28 18.56
C ASN A 506 -14.10 16.39 19.20
N TRP A 507 -14.08 16.26 20.53
CA TRP A 507 -13.09 15.46 21.23
C TRP A 507 -13.37 13.97 21.06
N ARG A 508 -12.31 13.18 20.89
CA ARG A 508 -12.39 11.74 20.70
C ARG A 508 -11.27 11.05 21.45
N VAL A 509 -11.52 9.88 22.01
CA VAL A 509 -10.50 9.05 22.68
C VAL A 509 -9.29 8.79 21.76
N GLY A 510 -9.50 8.60 20.46
CA GLY A 510 -8.39 8.45 19.50
C GLY A 510 -7.41 9.63 19.49
N ILE A 511 -7.88 10.87 19.71
CA ILE A 511 -7.03 12.07 19.79
C ILE A 511 -6.20 12.04 21.08
N MET A 512 -6.77 11.57 22.19
CA MET A 512 -6.03 11.41 23.44
C MET A 512 -4.86 10.44 23.27
N PHE A 513 -5.05 9.33 22.56
CA PHE A 513 -3.95 8.42 22.20
C PHE A 513 -2.91 9.10 21.32
N ASP A 514 -3.31 9.88 20.31
CA ASP A 514 -2.39 10.65 19.47
C ASP A 514 -1.53 11.62 20.31
N LEU A 515 -2.10 12.24 21.36
CA LEU A 515 -1.34 13.11 22.28
C LEU A 515 -0.35 12.34 23.15
N ILE A 516 -0.75 11.19 23.70
CA ILE A 516 0.13 10.34 24.52
C ILE A 516 1.28 9.79 23.67
N GLU A 517 1.00 9.44 22.42
CA GLU A 517 1.99 9.02 21.44
C GLU A 517 2.96 10.17 21.10
N GLN A 518 2.44 11.35 20.74
CA GLN A 518 3.25 12.53 20.41
C GLN A 518 4.14 12.96 21.58
N LEU A 519 3.63 12.95 22.81
CA LEU A 519 4.39 13.23 24.02
C LEU A 519 5.66 12.37 24.10
N GLN A 520 5.52 11.06 23.91
CA GLN A 520 6.61 10.10 24.02
C GLN A 520 7.59 10.22 22.85
N VAL A 521 7.08 10.48 21.64
CA VAL A 521 7.91 10.76 20.45
C VAL A 521 8.76 12.01 20.68
N ILE A 522 8.16 13.13 21.11
CA ILE A 522 8.87 14.38 21.39
C ILE A 522 9.86 14.19 22.54
N GLY A 523 9.46 13.52 23.63
CA GLY A 523 10.34 13.23 24.75
C GLY A 523 11.56 12.39 24.36
N PHE A 524 11.40 11.44 23.43
CA PHE A 524 12.51 10.68 22.88
C PHE A 524 13.44 11.56 22.03
N ILE A 525 12.87 12.39 21.14
CA ILE A 525 13.64 13.29 20.28
C ILE A 525 14.43 14.33 21.10
N GLU A 526 13.82 14.95 22.11
CA GLU A 526 14.49 15.92 23.00
C GLU A 526 15.73 15.33 23.68
N LYS A 527 15.71 14.03 23.97
CA LYS A 527 16.82 13.33 24.61
C LYS A 527 18.01 13.11 23.68
N PHE A 528 17.77 13.03 22.37
CA PHE A 528 18.78 12.68 21.37
C PHE A 528 18.90 13.78 20.30
N PRO A 529 19.79 14.78 20.49
CA PRO A 529 19.98 15.88 19.55
C PRO A 529 20.31 15.44 18.12
N GLU A 530 20.92 14.28 17.95
CA GLU A 530 21.21 13.64 16.65
C GLU A 530 19.93 13.25 15.90
N ILE A 531 18.91 12.74 16.60
CA ILE A 531 17.60 12.47 15.99
C ILE A 531 16.92 13.77 15.59
N LEU A 532 16.98 14.79 16.45
CA LEU A 532 16.45 16.10 16.11
C LEU A 532 17.14 16.62 14.83
N ALA A 533 18.47 16.56 14.76
CA ALA A 533 19.25 16.90 13.58
C ALA A 533 18.75 16.18 12.33
N PHE A 534 18.57 14.86 12.43
CA PHE A 534 18.04 14.04 11.36
C PHE A 534 16.62 14.50 10.94
N TYR A 535 15.73 14.82 11.87
CA TYR A 535 14.36 15.30 11.57
C TYR A 535 14.36 16.57 10.73
N HIS A 536 15.25 17.53 11.04
CA HIS A 536 15.41 18.73 10.22
C HIS A 536 15.83 18.39 8.80
N THR A 537 16.83 17.53 8.67
CA THR A 537 17.34 17.11 7.36
C THR A 537 16.30 16.33 6.55
N GLN A 538 15.46 15.56 7.23
CA GLN A 538 14.37 14.79 6.62
C GLN A 538 13.10 15.63 6.34
N GLY A 539 13.10 16.94 6.64
CA GLY A 539 11.95 17.81 6.40
C GLY A 539 10.68 17.36 7.13
N ILE A 540 10.82 16.66 8.25
CA ILE A 540 9.69 16.18 9.04
C ILE A 540 9.07 17.39 9.76
N PRO A 541 7.76 17.63 9.63
CA PRO A 541 7.08 18.60 10.47
C PRO A 541 7.27 18.22 11.94
N HIS A 542 7.93 19.10 12.68
CA HIS A 542 8.13 18.96 14.11
C HIS A 542 7.86 20.30 14.79
N ASP A 543 7.73 20.25 16.11
CA ASP A 543 7.41 21.41 16.91
C ASP A 543 8.61 22.38 16.96
N LYS A 544 8.48 23.54 16.31
CA LYS A 544 9.50 24.59 16.33
C LYS A 544 9.69 25.22 17.72
N GLU A 545 8.64 25.32 18.54
CA GLU A 545 8.73 25.93 19.87
C GLU A 545 9.42 25.01 20.89
N LEU A 546 9.37 23.69 20.65
CA LEU A 546 10.06 22.66 21.45
C LEU A 546 11.41 22.26 20.85
N CYS A 547 11.77 22.81 19.69
CA CYS A 547 12.98 22.45 18.99
C CYS A 547 14.09 23.44 19.34
N SER A 548 15.16 22.94 19.96
CA SER A 548 16.32 23.75 20.31
C SER A 548 17.13 24.28 19.11
N ARG A 549 16.76 23.90 17.88
CA ARG A 549 17.42 24.32 16.63
C ARG A 549 16.56 25.26 15.77
N CYS A 550 15.28 25.47 16.12
CA CYS A 550 14.34 26.29 15.33
C CYS A 550 14.12 27.69 15.90
#